data_AF-A0A5M6ITH6-F1
#
_entry.id   AF-A0A5M6ITH6-F1
#
_cell.length_a   1.000
_cell.length_b   1.000
_cell.length_c   1.000
_cell.angle_alpha   90.00
_cell.angle_beta   90.00
_cell.angle_gamma   90.00
#
_symmetry.space_group_name_H-M   'P 1'
#
loop_
_entity.id
_entity.type
_entity.pdbx_description
1 polymer ?
#
loop_
_entity_poly.entity_id
_entity_poly.type
_entity_poly.pdbx_seq_one_letter_code
_entity_poly.pdbx_strand_id
1 'polypeptide(L)'
;MQLNIALLLFAIVLFGLLIWLMAQILPSTEEKPESAPPKISPRSNKPIRPRSVEEQLRDEIAAVHNKLAFLQGEHDRWKERAKALATRVCELESAHAESIKTDSGDRSQYRRLRSLIATEFHPDHIKVEGIEKIVRTEIFKAIWPKVQDIEKTH
;
A
#
# COMPACT_ATOMS: atom_id res chain seq x y z
N MET A 1 -28.77 9.84 -2.01
CA MET A 1 -28.07 11.01 -1.44
C MET A 1 -27.16 10.68 -0.25
N GLN A 2 -27.43 9.64 0.57
CA GLN A 2 -26.60 9.35 1.75
C GLN A 2 -25.21 8.75 1.45
N LEU A 3 -25.03 8.08 0.30
CA LEU A 3 -23.74 7.48 -0.09
C LEU A 3 -22.61 8.51 -0.25
N ASN A 4 -22.95 9.73 -0.70
CA ASN A 4 -21.96 10.80 -0.92
C ASN A 4 -21.44 11.40 0.39
N ILE A 5 -22.25 11.37 1.46
CA ILE A 5 -21.88 11.93 2.76
C ILE A 5 -20.89 10.99 3.46
N ALA A 6 -21.12 9.68 3.40
CA ALA A 6 -20.19 8.69 3.95
C ALA A 6 -18.81 8.76 3.27
N LEU A 7 -18.79 8.96 1.94
CA LEU A 7 -17.55 9.11 1.18
C LEU A 7 -16.80 10.41 1.52
N LEU A 8 -17.53 11.50 1.74
CA LEU A 8 -16.97 12.78 2.16
C LEU A 8 -16.34 12.69 3.56
N LEU A 9 -17.03 12.05 4.51
CA LEU A 9 -16.52 11.85 5.86
C LEU A 9 -15.27 10.95 5.85
N PHE A 10 -15.27 9.91 5.04
CA PHE A 10 -14.11 9.03 4.87
C PHE A 10 -12.91 9.79 4.29
N ALA A 11 -13.13 10.66 3.30
CA ALA A 11 -12.09 11.51 2.73
C ALA A 11 -11.51 12.51 3.74
N ILE A 12 -12.35 13.10 4.60
CA ILE A 12 -11.90 14.02 5.67
C ILE A 12 -11.05 13.28 6.70
N VAL A 13 -11.45 12.08 7.12
CA VAL A 13 -10.68 11.26 8.06
C VAL A 13 -9.34 10.85 7.45
N LEU A 14 -9.32 10.43 6.18
CA LEU A 14 -8.08 10.12 5.46
C LEU A 14 -7.15 11.34 5.36
N PHE A 15 -7.70 12.51 5.07
CA PHE A 15 -6.93 13.74 4.95
C PHE A 15 -6.36 14.19 6.30
N GLY A 16 -7.13 14.09 7.37
CA GLY A 16 -6.66 14.34 8.74
C GLY A 16 -5.55 13.38 9.15
N LEU A 17 -5.67 12.09 8.78
CA LEU A 17 -4.66 11.07 9.06
C LEU A 17 -3.38 11.31 8.25
N LEU A 18 -3.51 11.80 7.00
CA LEU A 18 -2.38 12.20 6.17
C LEU A 18 -1.63 13.41 6.75
N ILE A 19 -2.35 14.43 7.23
CA ILE A 19 -1.76 15.60 7.89
C ILE A 19 -1.04 15.18 9.18
N TRP A 20 -1.66 14.31 9.98
CA TRP A 20 -1.06 13.79 11.20
C TRP A 20 0.20 12.95 10.92
N LEU A 21 0.19 12.16 9.85
CA LEU A 21 1.35 11.40 9.39
C LEU A 21 2.49 12.33 8.92
N MET A 22 2.17 13.43 8.24
CA MET A 22 3.15 14.44 7.82
C MET A 22 3.74 15.20 9.01
N ALA A 23 2.95 15.43 10.08
CA ALA A 23 3.43 16.07 11.29
C ALA A 23 4.44 15.21 12.07
N GLN A 24 4.41 13.88 11.93
CA GLN A 24 5.41 12.97 12.52
C GLN A 24 6.76 12.97 11.76
N ILE A 25 6.81 13.51 10.54
CA ILE A 25 8.00 13.51 9.67
C ILE A 25 8.74 14.85 9.72
N LEU A 26 8.14 15.92 10.27
CA LEU A 26 8.86 17.16 10.54
C LEU A 26 9.59 17.03 11.90
N PRO A 27 10.93 16.92 11.93
CA PRO A 27 11.65 17.14 13.17
C PRO A 27 11.37 18.57 13.64
N SER A 28 10.85 18.72 14.86
CA SER A 28 10.85 19.99 15.57
C SER A 28 12.24 20.59 15.49
N THR A 29 12.39 21.64 14.69
CA THR A 29 13.47 22.60 14.89
C THR A 29 13.17 23.30 16.21
N GLU A 30 13.65 22.71 17.31
CA GLU A 30 13.84 23.44 18.55
C GLU A 30 14.77 24.61 18.26
N GLU A 31 14.18 25.80 18.17
CA GLU A 31 14.91 27.04 18.36
C GLU A 31 15.50 27.03 19.77
N LYS A 32 16.82 26.86 19.81
CA LYS A 32 17.65 27.09 20.99
C LYS A 32 17.74 28.59 21.24
N PRO A 33 17.35 29.12 22.42
CA PRO A 33 17.42 30.54 22.69
C PRO A 33 18.87 31.04 22.76
N GLU A 34 19.19 31.93 21.82
CA GLU A 34 20.14 33.04 21.91
C GLU A 34 19.77 33.92 23.13
N SER A 35 20.61 34.50 23.99
CA SER A 35 22.05 34.80 23.99
C SER A 35 22.50 35.07 25.45
N ALA A 36 23.79 34.86 25.72
CA ALA A 36 24.55 35.75 26.59
C ALA A 36 25.72 36.28 25.74
N PRO A 37 26.05 37.59 25.78
CA PRO A 37 27.06 38.15 24.90
C PRO A 37 28.45 37.58 25.23
N PRO A 38 29.17 37.01 24.25
CA PRO A 38 30.55 36.59 24.48
C PRO A 38 31.41 37.84 24.67
N LYS A 39 32.20 37.83 25.75
CA LYS A 39 33.31 38.79 25.96
C LYS A 39 34.16 38.82 24.70
N ILE A 40 34.18 39.96 24.01
CA ILE A 40 35.03 40.19 22.85
C ILE A 40 36.47 40.26 23.38
N SER A 41 37.17 39.12 23.35
CA SER A 41 38.61 39.09 23.48
C SER A 41 39.23 39.87 22.30
N PRO A 42 40.33 40.60 22.54
CA PRO A 42 40.98 41.38 21.49
C PRO A 42 41.39 40.44 20.34
N ARG A 43 40.84 40.74 19.17
CA ARG A 43 41.09 40.11 17.89
C ARG A 43 42.60 40.05 17.68
N SER A 44 43.18 38.87 17.86
CA SER A 44 44.56 38.59 17.48
C SER A 44 44.65 38.75 15.97
N ASN A 45 45.10 39.92 15.52
CA ASN A 45 45.46 40.19 14.14
C ASN A 45 46.74 39.41 13.81
N LYS A 46 46.59 38.10 13.60
CA LYS A 46 47.59 37.35 12.86
C LYS A 46 47.43 37.71 11.39
N PRO A 47 48.52 38.05 10.67
CA PRO A 47 48.45 38.35 9.25
C PRO A 47 47.88 37.13 8.52
N ILE A 48 46.78 37.34 7.79
CA ILE A 48 46.20 36.34 6.90
C ILE A 48 47.19 36.19 5.75
N ARG A 49 48.01 35.14 5.80
CA ARG A 49 48.90 34.77 4.70
C ARG A 49 48.01 34.36 3.52
N PRO A 50 48.22 34.88 2.29
CA PRO A 50 47.47 34.42 1.13
C PRO A 50 47.72 32.92 0.97
N ARG A 51 46.63 32.13 0.92
CA ARG A 51 46.73 30.68 0.69
C ARG A 51 47.45 30.42 -0.61
N SER A 52 48.35 29.44 -0.60
CA SER A 52 48.99 28.97 -1.82
C SER A 52 47.93 28.38 -2.75
N VAL A 53 48.05 28.58 -4.07
CA VAL A 53 47.17 27.96 -5.07
C VAL A 53 47.15 26.43 -4.91
N GLU A 54 48.26 25.85 -4.44
CA GLU A 54 48.36 24.42 -4.15
C GLU A 54 47.48 23.98 -2.96
N GLU A 55 47.29 24.84 -1.95
CA GLU A 55 46.39 24.56 -0.83
C GLU A 55 44.94 24.65 -1.29
N GLN A 56 44.59 25.61 -2.14
CA GLN A 56 43.24 25.71 -2.73
C GLN A 56 42.91 24.47 -3.57
N LEU A 57 43.83 24.01 -4.43
CA LEU A 57 43.61 22.81 -5.24
C LEU A 57 43.45 21.55 -4.37
N ARG A 58 44.21 21.43 -3.27
CA ARG A 58 44.04 20.31 -2.32
C ARG A 58 42.69 20.35 -1.61
N ASP A 59 42.25 21.54 -1.19
CA ASP A 59 40.94 21.73 -0.57
C ASP A 59 39.80 21.38 -1.55
N GLU A 60 39.93 21.77 -2.82
CA GLU A 60 38.96 21.44 -3.87
C GLU A 60 38.91 19.94 -4.16
N ILE A 61 40.08 19.28 -4.27
CA ILE A 61 40.15 17.83 -4.45
C ILE A 61 39.50 17.10 -3.27
N ALA A 62 39.74 17.55 -2.03
CA ALA A 62 39.11 16.98 -0.84
C ALA A 62 37.59 17.21 -0.85
N ALA A 63 37.14 18.40 -1.26
CA ALA A 63 35.71 18.72 -1.35
C ALA A 63 35.00 17.85 -2.40
N VAL A 64 35.62 17.61 -3.56
CA VAL A 64 35.08 16.73 -4.61
C VAL A 64 35.00 15.28 -4.12
N HIS A 65 36.04 14.77 -3.45
CA HIS A 65 36.00 13.41 -2.87
C HIS A 65 34.89 13.26 -1.82
N ASN A 66 34.71 14.26 -0.96
CA ASN A 66 33.64 14.24 0.04
C ASN A 66 32.25 14.24 -0.61
N LYS A 67 32.06 15.05 -1.67
CA LYS A 67 30.81 15.04 -2.46
C LYS A 67 30.58 13.70 -3.15
N LEU A 68 31.61 13.11 -3.72
CA LEU A 68 31.53 11.80 -4.35
C LEU A 68 31.11 10.72 -3.34
N ALA A 69 31.76 10.68 -2.18
CA ALA A 69 31.44 9.74 -1.11
C ALA A 69 29.99 9.92 -0.60
N PHE A 70 29.54 11.17 -0.48
CA PHE A 70 28.16 11.47 -0.10
C PHE A 70 27.15 10.94 -1.13
N LEU A 71 27.35 11.26 -2.41
CA LEU A 71 26.47 10.82 -3.49
C LEU A 71 26.45 9.29 -3.63
N GLN A 72 27.59 8.64 -3.44
CA GLN A 72 27.69 7.19 -3.46
C GLN A 72 26.91 6.55 -2.31
N GLY A 73 27.00 7.13 -1.11
CA GLY A 73 26.18 6.70 0.02
C GLY A 73 24.68 6.89 -0.20
N GLU A 74 24.26 7.98 -0.87
CA GLU A 74 22.86 8.17 -1.26
C GLU A 74 22.40 7.15 -2.30
N HIS A 75 23.21 6.94 -3.34
CA HIS A 75 22.93 5.94 -4.37
C HIS A 75 22.74 4.55 -3.77
N ASP A 76 23.61 4.13 -2.86
CA ASP A 76 23.51 2.82 -2.23
C ASP A 76 22.26 2.68 -1.36
N ARG A 77 21.91 3.73 -0.59
CA ARG A 77 20.64 3.79 0.15
C ARG A 77 19.41 3.66 -0.77
N TRP A 78 19.41 4.35 -1.90
CA TRP A 78 18.32 4.25 -2.87
C TRP A 78 18.25 2.87 -3.52
N LYS A 79 19.41 2.28 -3.83
CA LYS A 79 19.51 0.92 -4.38
C LYS A 79 18.96 -0.13 -3.42
N GLU A 80 19.25 -0.02 -2.13
CA GLU A 80 18.69 -0.92 -1.10
C GLU A 80 17.18 -0.77 -0.98
N ARG A 81 16.65 0.46 -0.96
CA ARG A 81 15.20 0.70 -0.95
C ARG A 81 14.51 0.15 -2.19
N ALA A 82 15.10 0.35 -3.37
CA ALA A 82 14.55 -0.19 -4.61
C ALA A 82 14.49 -1.72 -4.59
N LYS A 83 15.53 -2.38 -4.07
CA LYS A 83 15.52 -3.84 -3.87
C LYS A 83 14.43 -4.29 -2.90
N ALA A 84 14.31 -3.64 -1.75
CA ALA A 84 13.29 -3.98 -0.74
C ALA A 84 11.86 -3.76 -1.25
N LEU A 85 11.64 -2.74 -2.09
CA LEU A 85 10.36 -2.54 -2.74
C LEU A 85 10.10 -3.60 -3.82
N ALA A 86 11.10 -3.96 -4.62
CA ALA A 86 10.97 -5.01 -5.63
C ALA A 86 10.61 -6.36 -5.02
N THR A 87 11.19 -6.72 -3.86
CA THR A 87 10.82 -7.95 -3.15
C THR A 87 9.38 -7.90 -2.66
N ARG A 88 8.94 -6.78 -2.08
CA ARG A 88 7.54 -6.60 -1.64
C ARG A 88 6.54 -6.69 -2.78
N VAL A 89 6.87 -6.11 -3.94
CA VAL A 89 6.01 -6.20 -5.13
C VAL A 89 5.88 -7.67 -5.57
N CYS A 90 7.00 -8.40 -5.64
CA CYS A 90 6.99 -9.83 -5.98
C CYS A 90 6.14 -10.65 -5.00
N GLU A 91 6.27 -10.39 -3.68
CA GLU A 91 5.45 -11.04 -2.65
C GLU A 91 3.95 -10.74 -2.85
N LEU A 92 3.59 -9.48 -3.07
CA LEU A 92 2.19 -9.09 -3.30
C LEU A 92 1.62 -9.72 -4.59
N GLU A 93 2.41 -9.77 -5.67
CA GLU A 93 2.01 -10.41 -6.92
C GLU A 93 1.79 -11.92 -6.75
N SER A 94 2.67 -12.60 -5.99
CA SER A 94 2.51 -14.01 -5.67
C SER A 94 1.25 -14.29 -4.84
N ALA A 95 0.99 -13.47 -3.80
CA ALA A 95 -0.20 -13.58 -2.97
C ALA A 95 -1.49 -13.31 -3.79
N HIS A 96 -1.45 -12.35 -4.72
CA HIS A 96 -2.57 -12.10 -5.62
C HIS A 96 -2.82 -13.27 -6.58
N ALA A 97 -1.76 -13.86 -7.14
CA ALA A 97 -1.87 -15.02 -8.02
C ALA A 97 -2.44 -16.25 -7.28
N GLU A 98 -2.07 -16.46 -6.02
CA GLU A 98 -2.65 -17.51 -5.17
C GLU A 98 -4.13 -17.26 -4.86
N SER A 99 -4.49 -16.02 -4.52
CA SER A 99 -5.89 -15.62 -4.30
C SER A 99 -6.76 -15.92 -5.53
N ILE A 100 -6.32 -15.56 -6.73
CA ILE A 100 -7.05 -15.85 -7.99
C ILE A 100 -7.25 -17.36 -8.18
N LYS A 101 -6.25 -18.19 -7.86
CA LYS A 101 -6.38 -19.65 -7.94
C LYS A 101 -7.43 -20.19 -6.96
N THR A 102 -7.46 -19.68 -5.73
CA THR A 102 -8.48 -20.10 -4.74
C THR A 102 -9.90 -19.70 -5.15
N ASP A 103 -10.09 -18.49 -5.69
CA ASP A 103 -11.39 -18.02 -6.21
C ASP A 103 -11.84 -18.86 -7.42
N SER A 104 -10.91 -19.27 -8.29
CA SER A 104 -11.23 -20.17 -9.42
C SER A 104 -11.71 -21.55 -8.95
N GLY A 105 -11.14 -22.05 -7.84
CA GLY A 105 -11.52 -23.30 -7.21
C GLY A 105 -12.93 -23.24 -6.64
N ASP A 106 -13.25 -22.17 -5.91
CA ASP A 106 -14.57 -21.95 -5.31
C ASP A 106 -15.66 -21.79 -6.39
N ARG A 107 -15.39 -20.99 -7.43
CA ARG A 107 -16.30 -20.83 -8.57
C ARG A 107 -16.57 -22.15 -9.31
N SER A 108 -15.58 -23.05 -9.39
CA SER A 108 -15.78 -24.37 -10.00
C SER A 108 -16.67 -25.29 -9.15
N GLN A 109 -16.54 -25.24 -7.82
CA GLN A 109 -17.36 -26.01 -6.89
C GLN A 109 -18.81 -25.49 -6.87
N TYR A 110 -18.97 -24.17 -6.85
CA TYR A 110 -20.26 -23.51 -6.97
C TYR A 110 -21.00 -23.88 -8.27
N ARG A 111 -20.31 -23.87 -9.42
CA ARG A 111 -20.89 -24.32 -10.70
C ARG A 111 -21.35 -25.78 -10.67
N ARG A 112 -20.58 -26.67 -10.04
CA ARG A 112 -20.97 -28.09 -9.86
C ARG A 112 -22.21 -28.20 -8.98
N LEU A 113 -22.24 -27.52 -7.84
CA LEU A 113 -23.39 -27.52 -6.93
C LEU A 113 -24.65 -27.00 -7.62
N ARG A 114 -24.54 -25.88 -8.35
CA ARG A 114 -25.66 -25.33 -9.13
C ARG A 114 -26.18 -26.32 -10.16
N SER A 115 -25.29 -26.98 -10.89
CA SER A 115 -25.66 -27.99 -11.89
C SER A 115 -26.39 -29.17 -11.25
N LEU A 116 -25.92 -29.64 -10.08
CA LEU A 116 -26.59 -30.70 -9.32
C LEU A 116 -28.00 -30.28 -8.89
N ILE A 117 -28.17 -29.06 -8.35
CA ILE A 117 -29.48 -28.54 -7.94
C ILE A 117 -30.44 -28.45 -9.14
N ALA A 118 -29.96 -27.95 -10.28
CA ALA A 118 -30.75 -27.88 -11.51
C ALA A 118 -31.07 -29.26 -12.10
N THR A 119 -30.23 -30.26 -11.86
CA THR A 119 -30.49 -31.62 -12.37
C THR A 119 -31.51 -32.34 -11.49
N GLU A 120 -31.37 -32.27 -10.17
CA GLU A 120 -32.15 -33.06 -9.20
C GLU A 120 -33.52 -32.45 -8.83
N PHE A 121 -33.63 -31.12 -8.86
CA PHE A 121 -34.80 -30.41 -8.33
C PHE A 121 -35.56 -29.60 -9.37
N HIS A 122 -35.08 -29.52 -10.61
CA HIS A 122 -35.78 -28.75 -11.64
C HIS A 122 -37.12 -29.40 -11.99
N PRO A 123 -38.23 -28.64 -12.03
CA PRO A 123 -39.58 -29.18 -12.22
C PRO A 123 -39.73 -30.01 -13.50
N ASP A 124 -38.95 -29.71 -14.54
CA ASP A 124 -38.96 -30.43 -15.83
C ASP A 124 -38.20 -31.76 -15.82
N HIS A 125 -37.33 -32.00 -14.83
CA HIS A 125 -36.53 -33.23 -14.75
C HIS A 125 -37.13 -34.28 -13.80
N ILE A 126 -38.17 -33.93 -13.04
CA ILE A 126 -38.80 -34.83 -12.07
C ILE A 126 -39.77 -35.76 -12.80
N LYS A 127 -39.38 -37.02 -12.94
CA LYS A 127 -40.21 -38.10 -13.52
C LYS A 127 -41.20 -38.73 -12.52
N VAL A 128 -41.14 -38.32 -11.25
CA VAL A 128 -41.98 -38.86 -10.17
C VAL A 128 -43.27 -38.06 -10.06
N GLU A 129 -44.42 -38.73 -9.92
CA GLU A 129 -45.72 -38.09 -9.70
C GLU A 129 -46.11 -38.08 -8.21
N GLY A 130 -46.95 -37.12 -7.81
CA GLY A 130 -47.46 -37.02 -6.44
C GLY A 130 -46.67 -36.07 -5.54
N ILE A 131 -46.63 -36.38 -4.23
CA ILE A 131 -46.14 -35.49 -3.16
C ILE A 131 -44.66 -35.13 -3.35
N GLU A 132 -43.83 -36.06 -3.83
CA GLU A 132 -42.40 -35.83 -4.04
C GLU A 132 -42.14 -34.73 -5.07
N LYS A 133 -42.93 -34.67 -6.16
CA LYS A 133 -42.84 -33.62 -7.17
C LYS A 133 -43.13 -32.25 -6.57
N ILE A 134 -44.15 -32.17 -5.71
CA ILE A 134 -44.54 -30.94 -5.03
C ILE A 134 -43.40 -30.48 -4.11
N VAL A 135 -42.87 -31.38 -3.28
CA VAL A 135 -41.78 -31.06 -2.34
C VAL A 135 -40.52 -30.60 -3.08
N ARG A 136 -40.07 -31.32 -4.12
CA ARG A 136 -38.90 -30.94 -4.92
C ARG A 136 -39.09 -29.59 -5.63
N THR A 137 -40.29 -29.34 -6.15
CA THR A 137 -40.64 -28.05 -6.79
C THR A 137 -40.59 -26.90 -5.81
N GLU A 138 -41.13 -27.06 -4.60
CA GLU A 138 -41.10 -26.01 -3.57
C GLU A 138 -39.67 -25.77 -3.04
N ILE A 139 -38.87 -26.82 -2.87
CA ILE A 139 -37.44 -26.72 -2.54
C ILE A 139 -36.69 -25.93 -3.63
N PHE A 140 -36.94 -26.26 -4.90
CA PHE A 140 -36.32 -25.55 -6.02
C PHE A 140 -36.68 -24.06 -6.01
N LYS A 141 -37.95 -23.71 -5.85
CA LYS A 141 -38.40 -22.31 -5.77
C LYS A 141 -37.78 -21.55 -4.59
N ALA A 142 -37.57 -22.21 -3.46
CA ALA A 142 -36.99 -21.58 -2.27
C ALA A 142 -35.47 -21.34 -2.40
N ILE A 143 -34.75 -22.26 -3.04
CA ILE A 143 -33.28 -22.26 -3.11
C ILE A 143 -32.78 -21.56 -4.37
N TRP A 144 -33.43 -21.73 -5.51
CA TRP A 144 -32.93 -21.23 -6.80
C TRP A 144 -32.73 -19.71 -6.87
N PRO A 145 -33.63 -18.85 -6.33
CA PRO A 145 -33.39 -17.42 -6.29
C PRO A 145 -32.15 -17.06 -5.47
N LYS A 146 -31.90 -17.76 -4.35
CA LYS A 146 -30.72 -17.54 -3.50
C LYS A 146 -29.44 -17.92 -4.23
N VAL A 147 -29.46 -19.02 -4.99
CA VAL A 147 -28.36 -19.42 -5.88
C VAL A 147 -28.12 -18.32 -6.91
N GLN A 148 -29.16 -17.82 -7.59
CA GLN A 148 -29.02 -16.73 -8.55
C GLN A 148 -28.46 -15.44 -7.93
N ASP A 149 -28.80 -15.12 -6.68
CA ASP A 149 -28.27 -13.93 -6.00
C ASP A 149 -26.80 -14.08 -5.60
N ILE A 150 -26.37 -15.28 -5.20
CA ILE A 150 -24.95 -15.58 -4.98
C ILE A 150 -24.17 -15.42 -6.29
N GLU A 151 -24.71 -15.87 -7.43
CA GLU A 151 -24.05 -15.71 -8.73
C GLU A 151 -23.88 -14.24 -9.14
N LYS A 152 -24.85 -13.36 -8.85
CA LYS A 152 -24.75 -11.92 -9.17
C LYS A 152 -23.74 -11.17 -8.31
N THR A 153 -23.39 -11.72 -7.15
CA THR A 153 -22.51 -11.07 -6.17
C THR A 153 -21.03 -11.35 -6.47
N HIS A 154 -20.73 -12.33 -7.33
CA HIS A 154 -19.38 -12.73 -7.76
C HIS A 154 -19.12 -12.43 -9.24
#